data_AF-A0A929X895-F1
#
_entry.id   AF-A0A929X895-F1
#
_cell.length_a   1.000
_cell.length_b   1.000
_cell.length_c   1.000
_cell.angle_alpha   90.00
_cell.angle_beta   90.00
_cell.angle_gamma   90.00
#
_symmetry.space_group_name_H-M   'P 1'
#
loop_
_entity.id
_entity.type
_entity.pdbx_description
1 polymer ?
#
loop_
_entity_poly.entity_id
_entity_poly.type
_entity_poly.pdbx_seq_one_letter_code
_entity_poly.pdbx_strand_id
1 'polypeptide(L)'
;MIQKLFILSASLIILNFSSSNAESPLPDNILEIQPLIEQSLDLKNYPLGRNLPYSSLDKVFNKYCSVKSIEEGLAESEQKYSLIKDELSTNSQARLLFFKRYKKIILDIKTQESEMFCKQKVMGYSLLKKIQHEKIHNTTKINKQPLSTKANQNTKTQQIKSTTNQATSPSLPSTDISKEKKVETRLFTGKKVGPRDLTFDHDKESLKSPSEIKLGENIEQSIYKTLDLLLSKQLLNGDEIKLFNQKIKIHYTTKCQPLRGNFQLINNDDGSRSPKGIELLVSLCKPLPEVKSLERQLQHILTHELGHYIYFFRDKTTEKFNTICRNDKQNTCAKGDFYSNYSQENKEEDYAESFAFWVSQLDNKNSEKEHGPAQSQGIMQKEQYFNTLYKHLNN
;
A
#
# COMPACT_ATOMS: atom_id res chain seq x y z
N MET A 1 60.53 5.06 13.91
CA MET A 1 60.28 4.37 12.62
C MET A 1 59.25 5.20 11.83
N ILE A 2 59.11 4.99 10.52
CA ILE A 2 58.51 5.96 9.58
C ILE A 2 57.07 5.54 9.14
N GLN A 3 56.34 6.50 8.53
CA GLN A 3 55.12 6.36 7.70
C GLN A 3 53.74 6.23 8.37
N LYS A 4 53.08 7.39 8.47
CA LYS A 4 51.78 7.74 7.87
C LYS A 4 50.72 6.63 7.71
N LEU A 5 49.54 6.87 8.28
CA LEU A 5 48.39 7.25 7.46
C LEU A 5 47.50 8.27 8.18
N PHE A 6 47.17 9.37 7.50
CA PHE A 6 45.99 10.20 7.79
C PHE A 6 44.74 9.43 7.28
N ILE A 7 43.50 9.68 7.67
CA ILE A 7 42.84 10.96 7.94
C ILE A 7 41.94 10.85 9.19
N LEU A 8 41.85 11.94 9.94
CA LEU A 8 40.90 12.14 11.04
C LEU A 8 40.13 13.45 10.79
N SER A 9 38.97 13.61 11.43
CA SER A 9 38.09 14.80 11.44
C SER A 9 37.27 15.10 10.17
N ALA A 10 35.97 14.83 10.27
CA ALA A 10 34.88 15.50 9.53
C ALA A 10 33.53 15.23 10.24
N SER A 11 33.43 15.66 11.49
CA SER A 11 32.19 15.59 12.30
C SER A 11 32.11 16.82 13.19
N LEU A 12 30.89 17.29 13.46
CA LEU A 12 30.54 18.63 13.92
C LEU A 12 30.80 19.73 12.87
N ILE A 13 29.82 19.91 11.96
CA ILE A 13 29.44 21.27 11.55
C ILE A 13 28.29 21.68 12.49
N ILE A 14 28.64 22.39 13.57
CA ILE A 14 27.66 23.07 14.43
C ILE A 14 27.53 24.50 13.91
N LEU A 15 26.30 24.97 13.73
CA LEU A 15 25.96 26.26 13.10
C LEU A 15 26.24 27.47 14.03
N ASN A 16 27.52 27.73 14.32
CA ASN A 16 27.99 28.94 14.99
C ASN A 16 28.62 29.90 13.97
N PHE A 17 27.81 30.78 13.38
CA PHE A 17 28.33 31.88 12.55
C PHE A 17 28.80 33.04 13.45
N SER A 18 30.09 33.06 13.77
CA SER A 18 30.79 34.23 14.34
C SER A 18 32.29 34.16 14.05
N SER A 19 32.71 34.92 13.03
CA SER A 19 34.08 35.47 12.81
C SER A 19 35.30 34.57 13.08
N SER A 20 35.81 33.91 12.04
CA SER A 20 37.22 34.03 11.61
C SER A 20 37.41 33.41 10.22
N ASN A 21 38.41 33.90 9.46
CA ASN A 21 38.43 33.75 8.00
C ASN A 21 39.10 32.44 7.55
N ALA A 22 38.32 31.59 6.86
CA ALA A 22 38.81 30.51 6.01
C ALA A 22 37.81 30.31 4.85
N GLU A 23 37.68 31.32 3.99
CA GLU A 23 36.77 31.29 2.84
C GLU A 23 37.29 30.35 1.74
N SER A 24 37.04 29.06 1.92
CA SER A 24 36.57 28.28 0.76
C SER A 24 35.23 28.89 0.36
N PRO A 25 35.04 29.40 -0.87
CA PRO A 25 33.81 30.07 -1.25
C PRO A 25 32.64 29.09 -1.10
N LEU A 26 31.73 29.39 -0.17
CA LEU A 26 30.43 28.75 -0.11
C LEU A 26 29.71 29.09 -1.41
N PRO A 27 29.11 28.13 -2.14
CA PRO A 27 28.50 28.42 -3.43
C PRO A 27 27.54 29.61 -3.34
N ASP A 28 27.73 30.60 -4.22
CA ASP A 28 26.91 31.81 -4.25
C ASP A 28 25.51 31.57 -4.86
N ASN A 29 25.23 30.31 -5.21
CA ASN A 29 24.05 29.86 -5.92
C ASN A 29 23.24 28.84 -5.09
N ILE A 30 21.92 29.09 -4.97
CA ILE A 30 20.99 28.19 -4.27
C ILE A 30 21.00 26.76 -4.84
N LEU A 31 21.23 26.61 -6.15
CA LEU A 31 21.23 25.33 -6.85
C LEU A 31 22.36 24.39 -6.37
N GLU A 32 23.46 24.95 -5.89
CA GLU A 32 24.66 24.22 -5.48
C GLU A 32 24.72 24.03 -3.96
N ILE A 33 24.35 25.05 -3.18
CA ILE A 33 24.42 24.97 -1.71
C ILE A 33 23.28 24.13 -1.11
N GLN A 34 22.08 24.15 -1.71
CA GLN A 34 20.91 23.47 -1.16
C GLN A 34 21.01 21.93 -1.20
N PRO A 35 21.52 21.28 -2.27
CA PRO A 35 21.77 19.83 -2.26
C PRO A 35 22.82 19.40 -1.22
N LEU A 36 23.85 20.22 -0.98
CA LEU A 36 24.88 19.94 0.04
C LEU A 36 24.28 20.01 1.46
N ILE A 37 23.41 20.98 1.72
CA ILE A 37 22.64 21.05 2.97
C ILE A 37 21.75 19.80 3.12
N GLU A 38 21.02 19.42 2.06
CA GLU A 38 20.14 18.24 2.04
C GLU A 38 20.88 16.92 2.31
N GLN A 39 22.11 16.79 1.79
CA GLN A 39 23.00 15.67 2.09
C GLN A 39 23.52 15.72 3.54
N SER A 40 23.95 16.89 4.04
CA SER A 40 24.48 17.04 5.40
C SER A 40 23.46 16.74 6.51
N LEU A 41 22.17 16.97 6.24
CA LEU A 41 21.06 16.65 7.14
C LEU A 41 20.63 15.18 7.07
N ASP A 42 21.14 14.39 6.12
CA ASP A 42 20.57 13.12 5.66
C ASP A 42 19.05 13.22 5.48
N LEU A 43 18.61 14.20 4.68
CA LEU A 43 17.19 14.41 4.44
C LEU A 43 16.54 13.16 3.83
N LYS A 44 17.28 12.38 3.03
CA LYS A 44 16.81 11.13 2.44
C LYS A 44 16.30 10.13 3.49
N ASN A 45 17.04 9.89 4.56
CA ASN A 45 16.64 8.94 5.61
C ASN A 45 15.90 9.60 6.80
N TYR A 46 15.88 10.94 6.89
CA TYR A 46 15.27 11.68 8.01
C TYR A 46 13.83 11.23 8.39
N PRO A 47 13.55 10.88 9.66
CA PRO A 47 12.22 10.44 10.09
C PRO A 47 11.31 11.59 10.50
N LEU A 48 9.99 11.41 10.35
CA LEU A 48 8.94 12.37 10.76
C LEU A 48 9.07 12.82 12.23
N GLY A 49 9.53 11.95 13.12
CA GLY A 49 9.65 12.22 14.56
C GLY A 49 10.88 13.02 14.99
N ARG A 50 11.73 13.45 14.05
CA ARG A 50 12.90 14.32 14.32
C ARG A 50 12.62 15.68 13.68
N ASN A 51 12.89 16.77 14.40
CA ASN A 51 12.67 18.10 13.84
C ASN A 51 13.79 18.50 12.88
N LEU A 52 13.46 18.86 11.63
CA LEU A 52 14.40 19.53 10.73
C LEU A 52 14.74 20.95 11.24
N PRO A 53 15.97 21.46 11.00
CA PRO A 53 16.39 22.80 11.43
C PRO A 53 15.82 23.88 10.48
N TYR A 54 14.49 24.02 10.45
CA TYR A 54 13.82 24.93 9.51
C TYR A 54 14.31 26.37 9.60
N SER A 55 14.59 26.90 10.79
CA SER A 55 15.14 28.25 10.96
C SER A 55 16.53 28.45 10.35
N SER A 56 17.25 27.38 10.00
CA SER A 56 18.51 27.43 9.26
C SER A 56 18.26 27.37 7.74
N LEU A 57 17.27 26.60 7.29
CA LEU A 57 16.81 26.58 5.90
C LEU A 57 16.16 27.90 5.49
N ASP A 58 15.29 28.46 6.36
CA ASP A 58 14.66 29.77 6.19
C ASP A 58 15.72 30.88 5.97
N LYS A 59 16.86 30.82 6.69
CA LYS A 59 18.01 31.74 6.48
C LYS A 59 18.72 31.55 5.15
N VAL A 60 18.81 30.33 4.63
CA VAL A 60 19.44 30.05 3.33
C VAL A 60 18.56 30.57 2.21
N PHE A 61 17.25 30.32 2.24
CA PHE A 61 16.33 30.89 1.25
C PHE A 61 16.33 32.42 1.30
N ASN A 62 16.29 33.03 2.49
CA ASN A 62 16.36 34.49 2.64
C ASN A 62 17.69 35.12 2.17
N LYS A 63 18.78 34.34 2.02
CA LYS A 63 20.06 34.82 1.45
C LYS A 63 20.11 34.70 -0.08
N TYR A 64 19.57 33.61 -0.64
CA TYR A 64 19.84 33.21 -2.03
C TYR A 64 18.62 33.20 -2.97
N CYS A 65 17.41 33.49 -2.46
CA CYS A 65 16.17 33.53 -3.24
C CYS A 65 15.57 34.93 -3.27
N SER A 66 14.89 35.29 -4.37
CA SER A 66 14.10 36.52 -4.39
C SER A 66 12.93 36.47 -3.41
N VAL A 67 12.54 37.62 -2.87
CA VAL A 67 11.36 37.78 -2.02
C VAL A 67 10.12 37.23 -2.72
N LYS A 68 9.96 37.50 -4.02
CA LYS A 68 8.84 37.01 -4.83
C LYS A 68 8.75 35.47 -4.84
N SER A 69 9.86 34.77 -5.07
CA SER A 69 9.85 33.29 -5.09
C SER A 69 9.65 32.69 -3.70
N ILE A 70 10.08 33.39 -2.64
CA ILE A 70 9.77 33.01 -1.25
C ILE A 70 8.26 33.17 -0.98
N GLU A 71 7.68 34.33 -1.31
CA GLU A 71 6.26 34.64 -1.12
C GLU A 71 5.34 33.70 -1.93
N GLU A 72 5.63 33.51 -3.23
CA GLU A 72 4.90 32.56 -4.07
C GLU A 72 5.05 31.12 -3.56
N GLY A 73 6.23 30.73 -3.07
CA GLY A 73 6.48 29.41 -2.48
C GLY A 73 5.71 29.20 -1.18
N LEU A 74 5.62 30.22 -0.32
CA LEU A 74 4.84 30.19 0.92
C LEU A 74 3.33 30.15 0.64
N ALA A 75 2.84 30.96 -0.30
CA ALA A 75 1.44 30.95 -0.71
C ALA A 75 1.03 29.60 -1.32
N GLU A 76 1.86 29.04 -2.20
CA GLU A 76 1.64 27.70 -2.76
C GLU A 76 1.75 26.60 -1.69
N SER A 77 2.62 26.76 -0.69
CA SER A 77 2.67 25.85 0.48
C SER A 77 1.39 25.92 1.32
N GLU A 78 0.82 27.10 1.54
CA GLU A 78 -0.43 27.25 2.29
C GLU A 78 -1.60 26.64 1.51
N GLN A 79 -1.66 26.87 0.20
CA GLN A 79 -2.65 26.26 -0.68
C GLN A 79 -2.54 24.72 -0.70
N LYS A 80 -1.33 24.16 -0.87
CA LYS A 80 -1.15 22.70 -0.84
C LYS A 80 -1.43 22.10 0.53
N TYR A 81 -1.08 22.81 1.60
CA TYR A 81 -1.35 22.38 2.96
C TYR A 81 -2.85 22.37 3.27
N SER A 82 -3.60 23.42 2.91
CA SER A 82 -5.05 23.48 3.18
C SER A 82 -5.82 22.34 2.51
N LEU A 83 -5.35 21.85 1.35
CA LEU A 83 -5.90 20.68 0.66
C LEU A 83 -5.65 19.32 1.37
N ILE A 84 -4.68 19.24 2.29
CA ILE A 84 -4.31 17.98 2.98
C ILE A 84 -4.40 18.05 4.51
N LYS A 85 -4.54 19.26 5.10
CA LYS A 85 -4.51 19.52 6.55
C LYS A 85 -5.48 18.62 7.33
N ASP A 86 -6.69 18.46 6.83
CA ASP A 86 -7.73 17.66 7.49
C ASP A 86 -7.36 16.17 7.49
N GLU A 87 -6.62 15.68 6.48
CA GLU A 87 -6.11 14.31 6.47
C GLU A 87 -4.86 14.14 7.35
N LEU A 88 -3.93 15.11 7.31
CA LEU A 88 -2.74 15.13 8.18
C LEU A 88 -3.10 15.15 9.67
N SER A 89 -4.17 15.87 10.02
CA SER A 89 -4.68 15.97 11.38
C SER A 89 -5.60 14.81 11.75
N THR A 90 -6.36 14.20 10.85
CA THR A 90 -7.16 12.99 11.20
C THR A 90 -6.35 11.70 11.22
N ASN A 91 -5.26 11.59 10.45
CA ASN A 91 -4.60 10.32 10.18
C ASN A 91 -3.08 10.37 10.39
N SER A 92 -2.61 9.72 11.47
CA SER A 92 -1.18 9.55 11.77
C SER A 92 -0.36 8.91 10.64
N GLN A 93 -0.98 8.03 9.84
CA GLN A 93 -0.34 7.35 8.72
C GLN A 93 -0.28 8.26 7.50
N ALA A 94 -1.33 9.04 7.22
CA ALA A 94 -1.30 10.09 6.19
C ALA A 94 -0.16 11.08 6.48
N ARG A 95 -0.04 11.56 7.73
CA ARG A 95 1.07 12.43 8.15
C ARG A 95 2.45 11.84 7.85
N LEU A 96 2.64 10.53 8.02
CA LEU A 96 3.87 9.82 7.64
C LEU A 96 4.04 9.65 6.12
N LEU A 97 2.96 9.35 5.39
CA LEU A 97 2.96 9.17 3.94
C LEU A 97 3.23 10.48 3.21
N PHE A 98 2.54 11.57 3.56
CA PHE A 98 2.81 12.90 3.03
C PHE A 98 4.21 13.40 3.39
N PHE A 99 4.71 13.15 4.61
CA PHE A 99 6.09 13.48 4.95
C PHE A 99 7.08 12.72 4.06
N LYS A 100 6.92 11.40 3.87
CA LYS A 100 7.73 10.61 2.93
C LYS A 100 7.62 11.16 1.49
N ARG A 101 6.40 11.48 1.02
CA ARG A 101 6.08 11.95 -0.34
C ARG A 101 6.70 13.31 -0.65
N TYR A 102 6.41 14.34 0.15
CA TYR A 102 6.94 15.68 -0.10
C TYR A 102 8.45 15.75 0.10
N LYS A 103 9.01 15.00 1.06
CA LYS A 103 10.46 14.89 1.25
C LYS A 103 11.16 14.29 0.01
N LYS A 104 10.55 13.29 -0.65
CA LYS A 104 11.04 12.82 -1.96
C LYS A 104 10.93 13.90 -3.03
N ILE A 105 9.76 14.53 -3.19
CA ILE A 105 9.53 15.59 -4.19
C ILE A 105 10.59 16.69 -4.08
N ILE A 106 10.91 17.14 -2.85
CA ILE A 106 11.92 18.17 -2.58
C ILE A 106 13.32 17.74 -3.03
N LEU A 107 13.71 16.50 -2.75
CA LEU A 107 15.01 15.94 -3.14
C LEU A 107 15.12 15.69 -4.66
N ASP A 108 14.00 15.49 -5.35
CA ASP A 108 13.94 15.27 -6.79
C ASP A 108 13.87 16.57 -7.63
N ILE A 109 13.82 17.77 -7.01
CA ILE A 109 13.87 19.07 -7.71
C ILE A 109 15.24 19.26 -8.38
N LYS A 110 15.24 19.41 -9.71
CA LYS A 110 16.43 19.50 -10.58
C LYS A 110 16.37 20.62 -11.62
N THR A 111 15.52 21.64 -11.43
CA THR A 111 15.48 22.78 -12.35
C THR A 111 16.77 23.62 -12.25
N GLN A 112 17.22 24.14 -13.39
CA GLN A 112 18.38 25.05 -13.50
C GLN A 112 17.98 26.52 -13.35
N GLU A 113 16.68 26.82 -13.27
CA GLU A 113 16.17 28.17 -13.03
C GLU A 113 16.11 28.44 -11.52
N SER A 114 16.95 29.37 -11.04
CA SER A 114 17.08 29.68 -9.61
C SER A 114 15.75 30.09 -8.95
N GLU A 115 14.96 30.95 -9.60
CA GLU A 115 13.66 31.40 -9.08
C GLU A 115 12.67 30.23 -8.92
N MET A 116 12.52 29.40 -9.95
CA MET A 116 11.67 28.21 -9.88
C MET A 116 12.16 27.20 -8.84
N PHE A 117 13.49 27.01 -8.72
CA PHE A 117 14.09 26.15 -7.69
C PHE A 117 13.76 26.66 -6.29
N CYS A 118 13.99 27.95 -6.04
CA CYS A 118 13.66 28.65 -4.80
C CYS A 118 12.19 28.47 -4.43
N LYS A 119 11.27 28.80 -5.35
CA LYS A 119 9.83 28.65 -5.14
C LYS A 119 9.46 27.21 -4.76
N GLN A 120 9.94 26.22 -5.51
CA GLN A 120 9.63 24.80 -5.27
C GLN A 120 10.23 24.28 -3.96
N LYS A 121 11.48 24.66 -3.61
CA LYS A 121 12.13 24.30 -2.35
C LYS A 121 11.43 24.96 -1.16
N VAL A 122 11.21 26.28 -1.18
CA VAL A 122 10.50 27.02 -0.12
C VAL A 122 9.11 26.44 0.11
N MET A 123 8.36 26.17 -0.96
CA MET A 123 7.04 25.52 -0.91
C MET A 123 7.13 24.16 -0.20
N GLY A 124 8.05 23.31 -0.64
CA GLY A 124 8.20 21.96 -0.08
C GLY A 124 8.64 21.96 1.38
N TYR A 125 9.62 22.78 1.78
CA TYR A 125 10.07 22.83 3.17
C TYR A 125 9.04 23.42 4.11
N SER A 126 8.31 24.45 3.67
CA SER A 126 7.19 25.02 4.44
C SER A 126 6.07 24.00 4.62
N LEU A 127 5.82 23.19 3.60
CA LEU A 127 4.83 22.10 3.64
C LEU A 127 5.29 20.95 4.56
N LEU A 128 6.56 20.55 4.52
CA LEU A 128 7.12 19.60 5.50
C LEU A 128 7.05 20.15 6.93
N LYS A 129 7.37 21.44 7.13
CA LYS A 129 7.31 22.14 8.44
C LYS A 129 5.90 22.06 9.02
N LYS A 130 4.88 22.27 8.19
CA LYS A 130 3.46 22.10 8.56
C LYS A 130 3.12 20.63 8.86
N ILE A 131 3.41 19.70 7.95
CA ILE A 131 3.16 18.24 8.12
C ILE A 131 3.78 17.68 9.41
N GLN A 132 5.03 18.05 9.70
CA GLN A 132 5.80 17.53 10.82
C GLN A 132 5.28 18.01 12.18
N HIS A 133 4.74 19.24 12.23
CA HIS A 133 4.18 19.85 13.45
C HIS A 133 2.65 19.72 13.53
N GLU A 134 1.99 19.09 12.55
CA GLU A 134 0.53 18.96 12.53
C GLU A 134 0.02 18.20 13.75
N LYS A 135 -1.04 18.72 14.38
CA LYS A 135 -1.65 18.11 15.57
C LYS A 135 -2.75 17.15 15.12
N ILE A 136 -2.77 15.96 15.72
CA ILE A 136 -3.74 14.95 15.35
C ILE A 136 -5.09 15.25 16.03
N HIS A 137 -6.05 15.69 15.23
CA HIS A 137 -7.45 15.91 15.58
C HIS A 137 -8.25 14.64 15.20
N ASN A 138 -8.57 13.80 16.19
CA ASN A 138 -9.31 12.55 15.97
C ASN A 138 -10.77 12.81 15.50
N THR A 139 -11.01 12.93 14.19
CA THR A 139 -12.34 12.85 13.56
C THR A 139 -12.38 11.77 12.48
N THR A 140 -13.55 11.16 12.26
CA THR A 140 -13.66 9.79 11.68
C THR A 140 -14.37 9.76 10.31
N LYS A 141 -13.98 8.80 9.45
CA LYS A 141 -14.47 8.53 8.06
C LYS A 141 -13.74 9.43 7.03
N ILE A 142 -13.53 9.06 5.75
CA ILE A 142 -14.51 8.81 4.66
C ILE A 142 -13.84 8.06 3.46
N ASN A 143 -14.60 7.17 2.81
CA ASN A 143 -14.87 6.83 1.37
C ASN A 143 -14.08 7.47 0.12
N LYS A 144 -14.33 7.06 -1.17
CA LYS A 144 -13.42 6.80 -2.39
C LYS A 144 -13.58 7.71 -3.71
N GLN A 145 -13.00 7.66 -4.98
CA GLN A 145 -12.06 6.83 -5.88
C GLN A 145 -11.57 7.48 -7.29
N PRO A 146 -10.50 6.99 -8.05
CA PRO A 146 -9.39 7.66 -8.87
C PRO A 146 -9.43 7.87 -10.44
N LEU A 147 -8.56 7.43 -11.41
CA LEU A 147 -7.63 6.28 -11.73
C LEU A 147 -6.85 6.60 -13.09
N SER A 148 -5.91 5.71 -13.53
CA SER A 148 -5.79 5.03 -14.90
C SER A 148 -5.32 5.76 -16.14
N THR A 149 -4.49 5.22 -17.09
CA THR A 149 -3.81 3.91 -17.43
C THR A 149 -2.29 4.14 -17.83
N LYS A 150 -1.44 3.36 -18.57
CA LYS A 150 -1.02 1.92 -18.66
C LYS A 150 0.46 1.71 -19.18
N ALA A 151 0.97 0.45 -19.18
CA ALA A 151 1.83 -0.22 -20.23
C ALA A 151 3.36 0.10 -20.41
N ASN A 152 4.24 -0.73 -21.06
CA ASN A 152 4.33 -2.20 -21.38
C ASN A 152 5.67 -2.57 -22.14
N GLN A 153 6.32 -3.74 -21.92
CA GLN A 153 7.23 -4.44 -22.89
C GLN A 153 7.32 -5.97 -22.58
N ASN A 154 8.03 -6.80 -23.39
CA ASN A 154 7.79 -8.26 -23.50
C ASN A 154 8.58 -9.19 -22.55
N THR A 155 7.89 -10.23 -22.04
CA THR A 155 8.46 -11.50 -21.54
C THR A 155 7.37 -12.58 -21.67
N LYS A 156 7.70 -13.85 -21.99
CA LYS A 156 6.72 -14.96 -22.09
C LYS A 156 6.18 -15.38 -20.71
N THR A 157 5.31 -14.56 -20.14
CA THR A 157 4.52 -14.89 -18.94
C THR A 157 3.40 -15.85 -19.35
N GLN A 158 3.28 -17.01 -18.71
CA GLN A 158 2.03 -17.78 -18.75
C GLN A 158 1.01 -17.06 -17.86
N GLN A 159 0.05 -16.37 -18.49
CA GLN A 159 -1.12 -15.85 -17.79
C GLN A 159 -2.12 -16.98 -17.58
N ILE A 160 -2.54 -17.22 -16.34
CA ILE A 160 -3.76 -17.96 -16.06
C ILE A 160 -4.93 -17.11 -16.60
N LYS A 161 -5.89 -17.73 -17.28
CA LYS A 161 -6.99 -17.02 -17.97
C LYS A 161 -8.17 -16.75 -17.01
N SER A 162 -8.02 -15.79 -16.11
CA SER A 162 -9.11 -15.34 -15.24
C SER A 162 -10.24 -14.67 -16.05
N THR A 163 -11.35 -15.39 -16.23
CA THR A 163 -12.40 -15.01 -17.21
C THR A 163 -13.62 -14.35 -16.58
N THR A 164 -13.50 -13.03 -16.34
CA THR A 164 -14.64 -12.11 -16.10
C THR A 164 -15.54 -12.39 -14.89
N ASN A 165 -15.13 -11.84 -13.75
CA ASN A 165 -16.01 -11.66 -12.59
C ASN A 165 -17.20 -10.73 -12.94
N GLN A 166 -18.42 -11.17 -12.62
CA GLN A 166 -19.56 -10.33 -12.28
C GLN A 166 -19.96 -10.65 -10.84
N ALA A 167 -19.72 -9.72 -9.92
CA ALA A 167 -20.17 -9.85 -8.54
C ALA A 167 -21.57 -9.24 -8.38
N THR A 168 -22.58 -10.10 -8.23
CA THR A 168 -23.98 -9.70 -8.07
C THR A 168 -24.51 -10.24 -6.74
N SER A 169 -24.33 -9.48 -5.66
CA SER A 169 -24.92 -9.78 -4.34
C SER A 169 -26.07 -8.81 -4.03
N PRO A 170 -27.18 -9.27 -3.38
CA PRO A 170 -28.35 -8.42 -3.12
C PRO A 170 -28.14 -7.41 -1.98
N SER A 171 -29.15 -6.57 -1.73
CA SER A 171 -29.09 -5.44 -0.80
C SER A 171 -30.22 -5.43 0.24
N LEU A 172 -29.91 -4.91 1.44
CA LEU A 172 -30.82 -4.50 2.54
C LEU A 172 -31.44 -5.64 3.37
N PRO A 173 -31.93 -5.37 4.61
CA PRO A 173 -31.87 -4.12 5.39
C PRO A 173 -31.03 -4.22 6.69
N SER A 174 -30.73 -3.08 7.33
CA SER A 174 -29.96 -3.05 8.58
C SER A 174 -30.83 -3.02 9.84
N THR A 175 -30.38 -3.69 10.91
CA THR A 175 -30.76 -3.36 12.30
C THR A 175 -29.58 -3.66 13.22
N ASP A 176 -29.40 -2.86 14.28
CA ASP A 176 -28.21 -2.84 15.14
C ASP A 176 -28.46 -3.52 16.50
N ILE A 177 -27.38 -3.79 17.26
CA ILE A 177 -27.22 -3.75 18.73
C ILE A 177 -26.12 -4.74 19.22
N SER A 178 -24.95 -4.18 19.53
CA SER A 178 -24.04 -4.44 20.68
C SER A 178 -23.99 -5.86 21.32
N LYS A 179 -22.82 -6.45 21.64
CA LYS A 179 -21.69 -5.90 22.44
C LYS A 179 -20.41 -6.75 22.26
N GLU A 180 -19.26 -6.10 22.25
CA GLU A 180 -17.93 -6.76 22.24
C GLU A 180 -17.34 -6.83 23.68
N LYS A 181 -16.59 -7.88 24.01
CA LYS A 181 -15.87 -8.00 25.31
C LYS A 181 -14.40 -8.29 25.09
N LYS A 182 -13.54 -7.40 25.59
CA LYS A 182 -12.08 -7.38 25.36
C LYS A 182 -11.36 -8.55 26.06
N VAL A 183 -10.45 -9.21 25.33
CA VAL A 183 -9.35 -10.02 25.88
C VAL A 183 -8.05 -9.58 25.21
N GLU A 184 -6.93 -9.68 25.93
CA GLU A 184 -5.66 -9.03 25.61
C GLU A 184 -4.50 -9.89 26.12
N THR A 185 -3.51 -10.23 25.28
CA THR A 185 -2.12 -10.41 25.76
C THR A 185 -1.05 -10.46 24.66
N ARG A 186 -0.08 -9.53 24.81
CA ARG A 186 1.39 -9.72 24.72
C ARG A 186 2.10 -9.90 23.37
N LEU A 187 3.40 -9.61 23.45
CA LEU A 187 4.33 -9.31 22.36
C LEU A 187 5.20 -10.53 22.03
N PHE A 188 5.74 -10.55 20.81
CA PHE A 188 7.01 -11.20 20.51
C PHE A 188 7.97 -10.20 19.88
N THR A 189 9.18 -10.12 20.42
CA THR A 189 10.21 -9.13 20.07
C THR A 189 10.96 -9.49 18.79
N GLY A 190 11.02 -8.51 17.90
CA GLY A 190 11.73 -8.53 16.62
C GLY A 190 11.24 -7.33 15.81
N LYS A 191 12.04 -6.80 14.87
CA LYS A 191 11.53 -5.77 13.94
C LYS A 191 10.60 -6.43 12.93
N LYS A 192 9.34 -6.66 13.35
CA LYS A 192 8.25 -7.05 12.46
C LYS A 192 8.03 -5.93 11.46
N VAL A 193 8.50 -6.15 10.23
CA VAL A 193 8.08 -5.36 9.06
C VAL A 193 6.58 -5.58 8.93
N GLY A 194 5.80 -4.51 9.06
CA GLY A 194 4.36 -4.56 8.92
C GLY A 194 3.95 -4.46 7.44
N PRO A 195 2.71 -4.83 7.08
CA PRO A 195 2.16 -4.53 5.76
C PRO A 195 2.29 -3.05 5.36
N ARG A 196 2.29 -2.13 6.33
CA ARG A 196 2.43 -0.67 6.15
C ARG A 196 3.86 -0.19 5.84
N ASP A 197 4.84 -1.10 5.87
CA ASP A 197 6.20 -0.87 5.38
C ASP A 197 6.35 -1.25 3.90
N LEU A 198 5.35 -1.91 3.31
CA LEU A 198 5.32 -2.18 1.87
C LEU A 198 5.11 -0.89 1.08
N THR A 199 5.47 -0.93 -0.19
CA THR A 199 5.14 0.08 -1.18
C THR A 199 4.48 -0.59 -2.38
N PHE A 200 3.46 0.06 -2.95
CA PHE A 200 2.72 -0.43 -4.11
C PHE A 200 3.14 0.30 -5.37
N ASP A 201 3.03 -0.39 -6.51
CA ASP A 201 3.22 0.20 -7.84
C ASP A 201 1.87 0.66 -8.39
N HIS A 202 1.84 1.77 -9.13
CA HIS A 202 0.60 2.37 -9.67
C HIS A 202 0.77 2.70 -11.15
N ASP A 203 -0.30 2.53 -11.93
CA ASP A 203 -0.27 2.80 -13.38
C ASP A 203 -0.08 4.29 -13.72
N LYS A 204 0.41 4.57 -14.94
CA LYS A 204 1.05 5.85 -15.32
C LYS A 204 0.21 7.14 -15.24
N GLU A 205 -1.07 7.12 -15.59
CA GLU A 205 -1.92 8.31 -15.47
C GLU A 205 -2.31 8.53 -14.01
N SER A 206 -2.15 9.77 -13.58
CA SER A 206 -2.53 10.26 -12.28
C SER A 206 -4.03 10.13 -12.01
N LEU A 207 -4.36 10.01 -10.73
CA LEU A 207 -5.68 10.25 -10.17
C LEU A 207 -5.90 11.78 -10.24
N LYS A 208 -6.91 12.29 -10.95
CA LYS A 208 -6.87 13.66 -11.50
C LYS A 208 -7.66 14.68 -10.66
N SER A 209 -8.73 14.27 -9.98
CA SER A 209 -9.51 15.12 -9.05
C SER A 209 -9.32 14.76 -7.55
N PRO A 210 -9.85 15.54 -6.60
CA PRO A 210 -9.77 15.20 -5.16
C PRO A 210 -10.58 13.96 -4.77
N SER A 211 -11.78 13.78 -5.34
CA SER A 211 -12.53 12.51 -5.22
C SER A 211 -11.71 11.34 -5.75
N GLU A 212 -10.82 11.64 -6.69
CA GLU A 212 -9.98 10.67 -7.35
C GLU A 212 -8.71 10.34 -6.56
N ILE A 213 -8.06 11.31 -5.96
CA ILE A 213 -6.93 11.06 -5.06
C ILE A 213 -7.34 10.18 -3.86
N LYS A 214 -8.62 10.24 -3.45
CA LYS A 214 -9.30 9.32 -2.50
C LYS A 214 -9.46 7.86 -2.99
N LEU A 215 -8.99 7.56 -4.21
CA LEU A 215 -8.01 6.51 -4.51
C LEU A 215 -6.84 6.49 -3.56
N GLY A 216 -5.64 6.36 -4.12
CA GLY A 216 -4.44 5.83 -3.47
C GLY A 216 -4.76 5.10 -2.16
N GLU A 217 -4.44 5.81 -1.08
CA GLU A 217 -5.10 5.89 0.23
C GLU A 217 -6.10 4.76 0.54
N ASN A 218 -7.22 4.69 -0.16
CA ASN A 218 -8.42 3.96 0.24
C ASN A 218 -8.51 2.55 -0.39
N ILE A 219 -7.75 2.24 -1.46
CA ILE A 219 -7.34 0.84 -1.73
C ILE A 219 -6.15 0.51 -0.88
N GLU A 220 -5.17 1.39 -0.78
CA GLU A 220 -3.93 1.07 -0.06
C GLU A 220 -4.25 0.66 1.37
N GLN A 221 -5.12 1.40 2.07
CA GLN A 221 -5.72 1.01 3.35
C GLN A 221 -6.50 -0.31 3.30
N SER A 222 -7.21 -0.63 2.22
CA SER A 222 -7.90 -1.92 2.07
C SER A 222 -6.90 -3.09 1.92
N ILE A 223 -5.85 -2.91 1.10
CA ILE A 223 -4.76 -3.88 0.95
C ILE A 223 -4.02 -4.06 2.27
N TYR A 224 -3.64 -2.97 2.94
CA TYR A 224 -3.01 -3.01 4.26
C TYR A 224 -3.92 -3.69 5.29
N LYS A 225 -5.23 -3.45 5.31
CA LYS A 225 -6.20 -4.14 6.19
C LYS A 225 -6.24 -5.65 5.91
N THR A 226 -6.33 -6.06 4.65
CA THR A 226 -6.35 -7.50 4.27
C THR A 226 -5.04 -8.19 4.62
N LEU A 227 -3.89 -7.55 4.39
CA LEU A 227 -2.59 -8.08 4.77
C LEU A 227 -2.38 -8.08 6.30
N ASP A 228 -2.85 -7.05 7.01
CA ASP A 228 -2.88 -7.00 8.49
C ASP A 228 -3.76 -8.15 9.05
N LEU A 229 -4.92 -8.44 8.41
CA LEU A 229 -5.81 -9.55 8.75
C LEU A 229 -5.10 -10.90 8.55
N LEU A 230 -4.60 -11.17 7.35
CA LEU A 230 -3.91 -12.43 7.02
C LEU A 230 -2.67 -12.67 7.91
N LEU A 231 -1.93 -11.61 8.26
CA LEU A 231 -0.83 -11.66 9.22
C LEU A 231 -1.30 -11.96 10.65
N SER A 232 -2.36 -11.29 11.10
CA SER A 232 -2.89 -11.48 12.47
C SER A 232 -3.45 -12.88 12.71
N LYS A 233 -4.05 -13.49 11.68
CA LYS A 233 -4.53 -14.87 11.65
C LYS A 233 -3.41 -15.89 11.34
N GLN A 234 -2.17 -15.44 11.09
CA GLN A 234 -1.01 -16.27 10.72
C GLN A 234 -1.21 -17.08 9.41
N LEU A 235 -2.17 -16.66 8.59
CA LEU A 235 -2.45 -17.19 7.26
C LEU A 235 -1.32 -16.80 6.29
N LEU A 236 -0.68 -15.66 6.53
CA LEU A 236 0.62 -15.27 5.99
C LEU A 236 1.57 -14.86 7.13
N ASN A 237 2.87 -15.01 6.92
CA ASN A 237 3.94 -14.59 7.82
C ASN A 237 4.66 -13.32 7.29
N GLY A 238 5.51 -12.73 8.13
CA GLY A 238 6.17 -11.46 7.81
C GLY A 238 7.14 -11.50 6.63
N ASP A 239 7.73 -12.65 6.30
CA ASP A 239 8.63 -12.80 5.15
C ASP A 239 7.87 -13.08 3.85
N GLU A 240 6.75 -13.79 3.92
CA GLU A 240 5.80 -13.91 2.80
C GLU A 240 5.21 -12.53 2.43
N ILE A 241 4.92 -11.67 3.42
CA ILE A 241 4.41 -10.32 3.17
C ILE A 241 5.51 -9.42 2.56
N LYS A 242 6.76 -9.53 3.00
CA LYS A 242 7.91 -8.86 2.34
C LYS A 242 8.08 -9.28 0.89
N LEU A 243 7.81 -10.54 0.55
CA LEU A 243 7.93 -11.08 -0.81
C LEU A 243 7.04 -10.33 -1.83
N PHE A 244 5.96 -9.68 -1.36
CA PHE A 244 5.02 -8.89 -2.16
C PHE A 244 5.31 -7.37 -2.19
N ASN A 245 6.35 -6.88 -1.49
CA ASN A 245 6.75 -5.48 -1.57
C ASN A 245 7.07 -5.08 -3.02
N GLN A 246 6.45 -4.00 -3.52
CA GLN A 246 6.55 -3.52 -4.91
C GLN A 246 6.08 -4.53 -5.98
N LYS A 247 5.46 -5.65 -5.57
CA LYS A 247 4.87 -6.65 -6.46
C LYS A 247 3.35 -6.65 -6.48
N ILE A 248 2.68 -6.03 -5.51
CA ILE A 248 1.26 -5.69 -5.64
C ILE A 248 1.15 -4.39 -6.43
N LYS A 249 0.57 -4.47 -7.62
CA LYS A 249 0.41 -3.37 -8.57
C LYS A 249 -1.04 -2.98 -8.68
N ILE A 250 -1.34 -1.72 -8.44
CA ILE A 250 -2.69 -1.17 -8.53
C ILE A 250 -2.86 -0.58 -9.94
N HIS A 251 -3.28 -1.46 -10.84
CA HIS A 251 -3.72 -1.11 -12.17
C HIS A 251 -5.12 -0.52 -12.15
N TYR A 252 -5.40 0.23 -13.20
CA TYR A 252 -6.43 1.23 -13.17
C TYR A 252 -7.00 1.33 -14.61
N THR A 253 -8.33 1.31 -14.81
CA THR A 253 -8.98 1.65 -16.10
C THR A 253 -10.16 2.64 -16.00
N THR A 254 -10.19 3.69 -16.85
CA THR A 254 -11.33 4.62 -16.97
C THR A 254 -12.61 3.93 -17.44
N LYS A 255 -12.48 2.79 -18.12
CA LYS A 255 -13.59 2.01 -18.68
C LYS A 255 -14.47 1.41 -17.57
N CYS A 256 -15.78 1.36 -17.82
CA CYS A 256 -16.79 0.73 -16.96
C CYS A 256 -16.58 -0.78 -16.86
N GLN A 257 -15.70 -1.24 -15.96
CA GLN A 257 -15.36 -2.65 -15.78
C GLN A 257 -15.44 -3.07 -14.30
N PRO A 258 -15.71 -4.36 -13.99
CA PRO A 258 -15.60 -4.87 -12.62
C PRO A 258 -14.17 -4.81 -12.10
N LEU A 259 -14.00 -4.72 -10.77
CA LEU A 259 -12.70 -4.93 -10.11
C LEU A 259 -12.23 -6.37 -10.38
N ARG A 260 -10.94 -6.54 -10.67
CA ARG A 260 -10.29 -7.85 -10.91
C ARG A 260 -8.93 -7.90 -10.23
N GLY A 261 -8.48 -9.10 -9.88
CA GLY A 261 -7.09 -9.41 -9.59
C GLY A 261 -6.46 -10.23 -10.72
N ASN A 262 -5.19 -10.58 -10.54
CA ASN A 262 -4.38 -11.41 -11.42
C ASN A 262 -3.06 -11.77 -10.71
N PHE A 263 -2.99 -12.94 -10.08
CA PHE A 263 -1.76 -13.49 -9.51
C PHE A 263 -0.79 -13.91 -10.61
N GLN A 264 0.41 -13.35 -10.61
CA GLN A 264 1.41 -13.60 -11.64
C GLN A 264 2.50 -14.58 -11.20
N LEU A 265 2.69 -15.60 -12.02
CA LEU A 265 3.77 -16.58 -11.94
C LEU A 265 4.90 -16.25 -12.93
N ILE A 266 6.12 -16.63 -12.57
CA ILE A 266 7.23 -16.90 -13.49
C ILE A 266 7.50 -18.40 -13.43
N ASN A 267 7.62 -19.03 -14.60
CA ASN A 267 8.28 -20.33 -14.72
C ASN A 267 9.77 -20.06 -14.95
N ASN A 268 10.63 -20.69 -14.16
CA ASN A 268 12.08 -20.61 -14.27
C ASN A 268 12.60 -21.68 -15.25
N ASP A 269 13.82 -21.53 -15.77
CA ASP A 269 14.39 -22.46 -16.76
C ASP A 269 14.67 -23.87 -16.22
N ASP A 270 14.74 -24.03 -14.90
CA ASP A 270 14.85 -25.31 -14.19
C ASP A 270 13.48 -26.03 -13.99
N GLY A 271 12.40 -25.44 -14.52
CA GLY A 271 11.03 -25.92 -14.36
C GLY A 271 10.36 -25.55 -13.03
N SER A 272 11.07 -24.90 -12.11
CA SER A 272 10.46 -24.37 -10.88
C SER A 272 9.59 -23.13 -11.17
N ARG A 273 8.74 -22.76 -10.20
CA ARG A 273 7.89 -21.56 -10.28
C ARG A 273 8.36 -20.52 -9.27
N SER A 274 8.11 -19.24 -9.55
CA SER A 274 8.31 -18.16 -8.58
C SER A 274 7.21 -17.09 -8.66
N PRO A 275 6.84 -16.44 -7.53
CA PRO A 275 5.78 -15.43 -7.52
C PRO A 275 6.29 -14.06 -8.01
N LYS A 276 5.75 -13.62 -9.15
CA LYS A 276 6.05 -12.35 -9.82
C LYS A 276 5.28 -11.17 -9.23
N GLY A 277 4.06 -11.39 -8.74
CA GLY A 277 3.25 -10.36 -8.08
C GLY A 277 1.76 -10.56 -8.20
N ILE A 278 1.01 -9.49 -7.93
CA ILE A 278 -0.45 -9.40 -8.05
C ILE A 278 -0.78 -8.11 -8.78
N GLU A 279 -1.54 -8.18 -9.87
CA GLU A 279 -2.08 -7.00 -10.56
C GLU A 279 -3.56 -6.84 -10.22
N LEU A 280 -3.93 -5.74 -9.55
CA LEU A 280 -5.32 -5.39 -9.26
C LEU A 280 -5.81 -4.38 -10.30
N LEU A 281 -6.83 -4.71 -11.10
CA LEU A 281 -7.44 -3.79 -12.07
C LEU A 281 -8.75 -3.21 -11.53
N VAL A 282 -8.72 -1.93 -11.18
CA VAL A 282 -9.85 -1.15 -10.62
C VAL A 282 -10.57 -0.36 -11.74
N SER A 283 -11.70 0.30 -11.47
CA SER A 283 -12.56 1.01 -12.44
C SER A 283 -13.11 2.37 -11.93
N LEU A 284 -13.48 3.29 -12.85
CA LEU A 284 -13.98 4.66 -12.53
C LEU A 284 -15.39 5.02 -12.87
N CYS A 285 -15.88 4.41 -13.93
CA CYS A 285 -17.03 4.88 -14.70
C CYS A 285 -18.10 5.46 -13.77
N LYS A 286 -18.24 6.79 -13.77
CA LYS A 286 -18.95 7.50 -12.70
C LYS A 286 -20.41 7.01 -12.68
N PRO A 287 -21.03 6.78 -11.50
CA PRO A 287 -20.55 7.10 -10.16
C PRO A 287 -19.41 6.20 -9.68
N LEU A 288 -18.52 6.78 -8.87
CA LEU A 288 -17.42 6.05 -8.23
C LEU A 288 -17.98 4.94 -7.31
N PRO A 289 -17.36 3.75 -7.24
CA PRO A 289 -17.92 2.65 -6.49
C PRO A 289 -18.08 2.95 -4.99
N GLU A 290 -19.20 2.48 -4.42
CA GLU A 290 -19.45 2.58 -2.98
C GLU A 290 -18.43 1.74 -2.20
N VAL A 291 -18.14 2.18 -0.99
CA VAL A 291 -16.84 1.96 -0.36
C VAL A 291 -16.81 0.74 0.47
N LYS A 292 -17.88 0.48 1.24
CA LYS A 292 -18.03 -0.78 1.95
C LYS A 292 -18.08 -1.93 0.94
N SER A 293 -18.83 -1.73 -0.14
CA SER A 293 -18.86 -2.65 -1.29
C SER A 293 -17.46 -2.91 -1.82
N LEU A 294 -16.65 -1.88 -2.12
CA LEU A 294 -15.31 -2.12 -2.64
C LEU A 294 -14.29 -2.57 -1.58
N GLU A 295 -14.41 -2.22 -0.30
CA GLU A 295 -13.59 -2.80 0.77
C GLU A 295 -13.80 -4.33 0.82
N ARG A 296 -15.06 -4.80 0.78
CA ARG A 296 -15.39 -6.22 0.69
C ARG A 296 -14.84 -6.85 -0.61
N GLN A 297 -15.06 -6.23 -1.77
CA GLN A 297 -14.56 -6.77 -3.04
C GLN A 297 -13.03 -6.84 -3.11
N LEU A 298 -12.30 -5.87 -2.54
CA LEU A 298 -10.83 -5.89 -2.46
C LEU A 298 -10.31 -6.91 -1.47
N GLN A 299 -10.97 -7.04 -0.31
CA GLN A 299 -10.64 -8.07 0.67
C GLN A 299 -10.82 -9.46 0.09
N HIS A 300 -11.94 -9.70 -0.61
CA HIS A 300 -12.18 -10.94 -1.35
C HIS A 300 -11.12 -11.19 -2.43
N ILE A 301 -10.98 -10.28 -3.40
CA ILE A 301 -10.09 -10.46 -4.55
C ILE A 301 -8.63 -10.57 -4.11
N LEU A 302 -8.11 -9.72 -3.22
CA LEU A 302 -6.73 -9.84 -2.76
C LEU A 302 -6.50 -11.14 -1.96
N THR A 303 -7.49 -11.61 -1.20
CA THR A 303 -7.37 -12.91 -0.51
C THR A 303 -7.43 -14.06 -1.49
N HIS A 304 -8.20 -13.95 -2.57
CA HIS A 304 -8.24 -14.91 -3.68
C HIS A 304 -6.86 -14.99 -4.37
N GLU A 305 -6.26 -13.85 -4.77
CA GLU A 305 -4.93 -13.83 -5.40
C GLU A 305 -3.81 -14.35 -4.45
N LEU A 306 -3.97 -14.16 -3.14
CA LEU A 306 -3.08 -14.75 -2.12
C LEU A 306 -3.41 -16.23 -1.83
N GLY A 307 -4.63 -16.68 -2.11
CA GLY A 307 -5.03 -18.08 -2.15
C GLY A 307 -4.28 -18.84 -3.25
N HIS A 308 -4.16 -18.26 -4.45
CA HIS A 308 -3.29 -18.77 -5.52
C HIS A 308 -1.82 -18.87 -5.09
N TYR A 309 -1.28 -17.85 -4.41
CA TYR A 309 0.06 -17.94 -3.82
C TYR A 309 0.18 -19.12 -2.84
N ILE A 310 -0.78 -19.30 -1.93
CA ILE A 310 -0.76 -20.39 -0.96
C ILE A 310 -0.83 -21.75 -1.67
N TYR A 311 -1.70 -21.90 -2.68
CA TYR A 311 -1.87 -23.13 -3.46
C TYR A 311 -0.58 -23.57 -4.16
N PHE A 312 0.13 -22.65 -4.82
CA PHE A 312 1.33 -22.99 -5.58
C PHE A 312 2.61 -23.10 -4.74
N PHE A 313 2.69 -22.42 -3.58
CA PHE A 313 3.96 -22.25 -2.86
C PHE A 313 3.98 -22.70 -1.38
N ARG A 314 2.82 -22.87 -0.73
CA ARG A 314 2.76 -23.14 0.72
C ARG A 314 2.01 -24.41 1.10
N ASP A 315 0.82 -24.62 0.55
CA ASP A 315 0.03 -25.81 0.86
C ASP A 315 0.57 -27.03 0.09
N LYS A 316 1.17 -27.95 0.83
CA LYS A 316 1.74 -29.21 0.29
C LYS A 316 0.71 -30.34 0.21
N THR A 317 -0.56 -30.04 0.50
CA THR A 317 -1.67 -31.01 0.60
C THR A 317 -2.85 -30.68 -0.30
N THR A 318 -2.72 -29.68 -1.18
CA THR A 318 -3.76 -29.19 -2.11
C THR A 318 -4.48 -30.29 -2.90
N GLU A 319 -3.83 -31.42 -3.20
CA GLU A 319 -4.50 -32.52 -3.91
C GLU A 319 -5.67 -33.11 -3.12
N LYS A 320 -5.65 -33.08 -1.79
CA LYS A 320 -6.80 -33.45 -0.95
C LYS A 320 -7.98 -32.50 -1.15
N PHE A 321 -7.72 -31.20 -1.31
CA PHE A 321 -8.75 -30.22 -1.65
C PHE A 321 -9.27 -30.44 -3.07
N ASN A 322 -8.37 -30.67 -4.03
CA ASN A 322 -8.71 -30.95 -5.43
C ASN A 322 -9.70 -32.12 -5.55
N THR A 323 -9.50 -33.18 -4.75
CA THR A 323 -10.38 -34.36 -4.72
C THR A 323 -11.76 -34.17 -4.08
N ILE A 324 -12.08 -33.01 -3.47
CA ILE A 324 -13.42 -32.76 -2.88
C ILE A 324 -14.49 -32.69 -3.97
N CYS A 325 -14.21 -31.98 -5.06
CA CYS A 325 -15.19 -31.69 -6.12
C CYS A 325 -14.74 -32.08 -7.53
N ARG A 326 -13.56 -32.69 -7.69
CA ARG A 326 -13.05 -33.17 -8.99
C ARG A 326 -12.35 -34.51 -8.83
N ASN A 327 -12.29 -35.26 -9.92
CA ASN A 327 -11.37 -36.37 -10.11
C ASN A 327 -10.52 -36.13 -11.37
N ASP A 328 -9.64 -37.06 -11.72
CA ASP A 328 -8.72 -36.96 -12.87
C ASP A 328 -9.39 -36.71 -14.24
N LYS A 329 -10.72 -36.82 -14.33
CA LYS A 329 -11.49 -36.80 -15.59
C LYS A 329 -12.60 -35.74 -15.62
N GLN A 330 -13.21 -35.39 -14.49
CA GLN A 330 -14.38 -34.51 -14.45
C GLN A 330 -14.63 -33.84 -13.09
N ASN A 331 -15.48 -32.80 -13.10
CA ASN A 331 -16.17 -32.28 -11.93
C ASN A 331 -17.16 -33.35 -11.39
N THR A 332 -17.18 -33.54 -10.08
CA THR A 332 -18.05 -34.51 -9.37
C THR A 332 -19.09 -33.85 -8.46
N CYS A 333 -19.03 -32.53 -8.30
CA CYS A 333 -19.88 -31.74 -7.40
C CYS A 333 -21.05 -31.08 -8.15
N ALA A 334 -22.13 -30.79 -7.43
CA ALA A 334 -23.22 -29.99 -7.95
C ALA A 334 -22.86 -28.49 -7.88
N LYS A 335 -23.60 -27.64 -8.61
CA LYS A 335 -23.38 -26.18 -8.61
C LYS A 335 -23.43 -25.56 -7.20
N GLY A 336 -24.17 -26.16 -6.26
CA GLY A 336 -24.27 -25.71 -4.87
C GLY A 336 -23.07 -26.05 -3.98
N ASP A 337 -22.11 -26.86 -4.44
CA ASP A 337 -20.87 -27.20 -3.73
C ASP A 337 -19.69 -26.24 -4.06
N PHE A 338 -20.01 -25.15 -4.76
CA PHE A 338 -19.08 -24.13 -5.25
C PHE A 338 -19.54 -22.76 -4.80
N TYR A 339 -18.65 -21.97 -4.21
CA TYR A 339 -18.97 -20.63 -3.70
C TYR A 339 -19.38 -19.65 -4.83
N SER A 340 -18.89 -19.86 -6.05
CA SER A 340 -19.23 -19.04 -7.22
C SER A 340 -19.24 -19.84 -8.53
N ASN A 341 -19.74 -19.23 -9.62
CA ASN A 341 -19.57 -19.79 -10.96
C ASN A 341 -18.08 -19.92 -11.34
N TYR A 342 -17.23 -19.00 -10.85
CA TYR A 342 -15.80 -18.95 -11.17
C TYR A 342 -15.03 -20.11 -10.52
N SER A 343 -15.36 -20.47 -9.28
CA SER A 343 -14.81 -21.66 -8.60
C SER A 343 -15.08 -23.01 -9.30
N GLN A 344 -15.97 -23.05 -10.31
CA GLN A 344 -16.18 -24.25 -11.13
C GLN A 344 -15.13 -24.40 -12.24
N GLU A 345 -14.54 -23.31 -12.75
CA GLU A 345 -13.70 -23.30 -13.96
C GLU A 345 -12.53 -24.29 -13.88
N ASN A 346 -11.75 -24.26 -12.80
CA ASN A 346 -10.67 -25.21 -12.56
C ASN A 346 -10.36 -25.35 -11.04
N LYS A 347 -9.42 -26.24 -10.69
CA LYS A 347 -9.09 -26.57 -9.29
C LYS A 347 -8.30 -25.49 -8.54
N GLU A 348 -7.57 -24.64 -9.26
CA GLU A 348 -6.80 -23.53 -8.71
C GLU A 348 -7.75 -22.39 -8.30
N GLU A 349 -8.68 -21.99 -9.17
CA GLU A 349 -9.71 -20.98 -8.82
C GLU A 349 -10.67 -21.48 -7.73
N ASP A 350 -11.00 -22.78 -7.69
CA ASP A 350 -11.84 -23.34 -6.62
C ASP A 350 -11.18 -23.20 -5.24
N TYR A 351 -9.88 -23.49 -5.17
CA TYR A 351 -9.10 -23.32 -3.95
C TYR A 351 -9.00 -21.85 -3.55
N ALA A 352 -8.62 -20.98 -4.48
CA ALA A 352 -8.44 -19.54 -4.23
C ALA A 352 -9.74 -18.85 -3.80
N GLU A 353 -10.85 -19.17 -4.46
CA GLU A 353 -12.18 -18.65 -4.12
C GLU A 353 -12.67 -19.18 -2.77
N SER A 354 -12.59 -20.49 -2.55
CA SER A 354 -13.03 -21.11 -1.29
C SER A 354 -12.20 -20.62 -0.10
N PHE A 355 -10.91 -20.36 -0.31
CA PHE A 355 -10.05 -19.74 0.69
C PHE A 355 -10.50 -18.30 1.01
N ALA A 356 -10.84 -17.49 0.00
CA ALA A 356 -11.35 -16.13 0.20
C ALA A 356 -12.67 -16.09 0.99
N PHE A 357 -13.63 -16.98 0.67
CA PHE A 357 -14.88 -17.11 1.43
C PHE A 357 -14.71 -17.70 2.84
N TRP A 358 -13.72 -18.58 3.06
CA TRP A 358 -13.41 -19.06 4.40
C TRP A 358 -12.73 -17.96 5.25
N VAL A 359 -11.83 -17.17 4.67
CA VAL A 359 -11.20 -16.03 5.36
C VAL A 359 -12.18 -14.91 5.68
N SER A 360 -13.18 -14.64 4.84
CA SER A 360 -14.21 -13.62 5.14
C SER A 360 -15.05 -14.00 6.37
N GLN A 361 -15.27 -15.30 6.62
CA GLN A 361 -15.92 -15.81 7.83
C GLN A 361 -15.06 -15.66 9.10
N LEU A 362 -13.72 -15.64 8.98
CA LEU A 362 -12.82 -15.38 10.11
C LEU A 362 -12.79 -13.91 10.55
N ASP A 363 -13.31 -13.00 9.72
CA ASP A 363 -13.44 -11.58 10.01
C ASP A 363 -14.85 -11.29 10.52
N ASN A 364 -15.04 -11.45 11.85
CA ASN A 364 -16.32 -11.37 12.59
C ASN A 364 -17.14 -10.07 12.40
N LYS A 365 -16.71 -9.15 11.52
CA LYS A 365 -17.44 -7.94 11.10
C LYS A 365 -18.21 -8.13 9.78
N ASN A 366 -17.99 -9.23 9.08
CA ASN A 366 -18.68 -9.58 7.83
C ASN A 366 -19.52 -10.87 7.92
N SER A 367 -19.64 -11.47 9.11
CA SER A 367 -20.28 -12.78 9.31
C SER A 367 -21.82 -12.79 9.30
N GLU A 368 -22.44 -12.11 8.32
CA GLU A 368 -23.67 -12.63 7.75
C GLU A 368 -23.24 -13.81 6.85
N LYS A 369 -23.69 -15.04 7.15
CA LYS A 369 -23.38 -16.17 6.27
C LYS A 369 -24.01 -15.92 4.91
N GLU A 370 -23.20 -15.66 3.88
CA GLU A 370 -23.66 -15.49 2.48
C GLU A 370 -24.24 -16.80 1.89
N HIS A 371 -24.27 -17.88 2.69
CA HIS A 371 -25.04 -19.09 2.45
C HIS A 371 -26.02 -19.34 3.60
N GLY A 372 -27.28 -19.62 3.24
CA GLY A 372 -28.37 -19.87 4.21
C GLY A 372 -28.18 -21.14 5.05
N PRO A 373 -29.17 -21.49 5.89
CA PRO A 373 -29.04 -22.49 6.97
C PRO A 373 -28.79 -23.95 6.54
N ALA A 374 -28.57 -24.22 5.26
CA ALA A 374 -28.13 -25.51 4.73
C ALA A 374 -26.90 -25.31 3.82
N GLN A 375 -25.71 -25.30 4.42
CA GLN A 375 -24.45 -25.40 3.66
C GLN A 375 -24.34 -26.80 3.04
N SER A 376 -23.95 -26.87 1.77
CA SER A 376 -23.80 -28.13 1.02
C SER A 376 -22.60 -28.95 1.51
N GLN A 377 -22.59 -30.25 1.19
CA GLN A 377 -21.54 -31.15 1.67
C GLN A 377 -20.14 -30.76 1.15
N GLY A 378 -20.02 -30.36 -0.12
CA GLY A 378 -18.74 -29.91 -0.67
C GLY A 378 -18.25 -28.61 -0.02
N ILE A 379 -19.15 -27.66 0.27
CA ILE A 379 -18.80 -26.43 1.00
C ILE A 379 -18.31 -26.76 2.42
N MET A 380 -19.02 -27.62 3.17
CA MET A 380 -18.57 -28.06 4.50
C MET A 380 -17.20 -28.75 4.45
N GLN A 381 -16.94 -29.58 3.45
CA GLN A 381 -15.64 -30.26 3.28
C GLN A 381 -14.51 -29.27 2.95
N LYS A 382 -14.79 -28.23 2.16
CA LYS A 382 -13.85 -27.14 1.86
C LYS A 382 -13.52 -26.30 3.10
N GLU A 383 -14.52 -25.97 3.92
CA GLU A 383 -14.30 -25.28 5.21
C GLU A 383 -13.53 -26.15 6.20
N GLN A 384 -13.86 -27.44 6.30
CA GLN A 384 -13.12 -28.42 7.12
C GLN A 384 -11.66 -28.57 6.68
N TYR A 385 -11.37 -28.48 5.38
CA TYR A 385 -10.01 -28.51 4.85
C TYR A 385 -9.17 -27.34 5.40
N PHE A 386 -9.64 -26.10 5.25
CA PHE A 386 -8.93 -24.93 5.77
C PHE A 386 -8.86 -24.90 7.30
N ASN A 387 -9.93 -25.32 7.98
CA ASN A 387 -9.94 -25.50 9.44
C ASN A 387 -8.92 -26.53 9.94
N THR A 388 -8.56 -27.53 9.11
CA THR A 388 -7.51 -28.51 9.40
C THR A 388 -6.12 -27.94 9.10
N LEU A 389 -5.96 -27.28 7.95
CA LEU A 389 -4.70 -26.66 7.51
C LEU A 389 -4.24 -25.55 8.48
N TYR A 390 -5.19 -24.79 9.03
CA TYR A 390 -4.98 -23.67 9.95
C TYR A 390 -5.58 -23.92 11.35
N LYS A 391 -5.46 -25.17 11.84
CA LYS A 391 -6.03 -25.63 13.13
C LYS A 391 -5.72 -24.74 14.35
N HIS A 392 -4.66 -23.92 14.31
CA HIS A 392 -4.31 -22.98 15.37
C HIS A 392 -5.29 -21.81 15.51
N LEU A 393 -6.25 -21.65 14.59
CA LEU A 393 -7.33 -20.66 14.66
C LEU A 393 -8.61 -21.19 15.34
N ASN A 394 -8.67 -22.49 15.62
CA ASN A 394 -9.85 -23.19 16.15
C ASN A 394 -9.67 -23.68 17.60
N ASN A 395 -8.65 -23.15 18.30
CA ASN A 395 -8.27 -23.48 19.68
C ASN A 395 -8.23 -22.21 20.56
#